data_AF-A0A6C1PE16-F1
#
_entry.id   AF-A0A6C1PE16-F1
#
_cell.length_a   1.000
_cell.length_b   1.000
_cell.length_c   1.000
_cell.angle_alpha   90.00
_cell.angle_beta   90.00
_cell.angle_gamma   90.00
#
_symmetry.space_group_name_H-M   'P 1'
#
loop_
_entity.id
_entity.type
_entity.pdbx_description
1 polymer ?
#
loop_
_entity_poly.entity_id
_entity_poly.type
_entity_poly.pdbx_seq_one_letter_code
_entity_poly.pdbx_strand_id
1 'polypeptide(L)'
;TAKGGLLQWIRSGIPDFELVEGKRESANMRVWRIVELLSSKELEEEGRSLGHCVATYASSCQRHASSIWSVRRESATGVTRLLTVEVDMKRKEIVQIRGLRNRLPEANEMTIVNRWTRANGLAMAAWVG
;
A
#
# COMPACT_ATOMS: atom_id res chain seq x y z
N THR A 1 21.48 -14.07 15.39
CA THR A 1 20.29 -13.79 16.22
C THR A 1 19.44 -12.82 15.39
N ALA A 2 18.20 -13.04 14.98
CA ALA A 2 17.10 -13.87 15.47
C ALA A 2 16.53 -14.80 14.37
N LYS A 3 16.02 -15.96 14.77
CA LYS A 3 15.08 -16.76 13.97
C LYS A 3 13.74 -16.01 13.98
N GLY A 4 13.54 -15.04 13.10
CA GLY A 4 12.27 -14.34 12.94
C GLY A 4 11.28 -15.27 12.24
N GLY A 5 10.31 -15.82 12.97
CA GLY A 5 9.23 -16.60 12.39
C GLY A 5 8.38 -15.74 11.45
N LEU A 6 7.77 -16.37 10.45
CA LEU A 6 6.80 -15.73 9.55
C LEU A 6 5.63 -15.21 10.39
N LEU A 7 5.50 -13.89 10.52
CA LEU A 7 4.34 -13.27 11.17
C LEU A 7 3.23 -13.10 10.13
N GLN A 8 1.99 -13.39 10.52
CA GLN A 8 0.78 -13.12 9.76
C GLN A 8 -0.22 -12.40 10.66
N TRP A 9 -1.12 -11.64 10.07
CA TRP A 9 -2.15 -10.91 10.82
C TRP A 9 -3.48 -10.85 10.12
N ILE A 10 -4.50 -10.54 10.91
CA ILE A 10 -5.88 -10.37 10.45
C ILE A 10 -5.95 -9.07 9.67
N ARG A 11 -6.73 -9.10 8.58
CA ARG A 11 -7.04 -7.93 7.76
C ARG A 11 -7.61 -6.79 8.59
N SER A 12 -7.28 -5.57 8.21
CA SER A 12 -7.78 -4.30 8.75
C SER A 12 -9.32 -4.14 8.75
N GLY A 13 -10.02 -4.89 7.89
CA GLY A 13 -11.45 -4.68 7.61
C GLY A 13 -11.73 -3.55 6.63
N ILE A 14 -10.70 -2.87 6.12
CA ILE A 14 -10.81 -1.90 5.03
C ILE A 14 -10.82 -2.69 3.71
N PRO A 15 -11.73 -2.40 2.77
CA PRO A 15 -11.72 -3.00 1.44
C PRO A 15 -10.48 -2.64 0.58
N ASP A 16 -10.05 -3.60 -0.24
CA ASP A 16 -9.10 -3.39 -1.33
C ASP A 16 -9.66 -2.41 -2.39
N PHE A 17 -8.80 -1.91 -3.28
CA PHE A 17 -9.18 -1.04 -4.39
C PHE A 17 -8.79 -1.63 -5.74
N GLU A 18 -9.65 -1.43 -6.74
CA GLU A 18 -9.30 -1.64 -8.14
C GLU A 18 -9.85 -0.52 -9.02
N LEU A 19 -9.02 -0.02 -9.94
CA LEU A 19 -9.43 0.93 -10.98
C LEU A 19 -8.79 0.54 -12.31
N VAL A 20 -9.63 0.38 -13.34
CA VAL A 20 -9.19 0.18 -14.72
C VAL A 20 -9.20 1.52 -15.45
N GLU A 21 -8.06 1.88 -16.03
CA GLU A 21 -7.89 3.04 -16.91
C GLU A 21 -7.60 2.59 -18.35
N GLY A 22 -8.03 3.38 -19.33
CA GLY A 22 -7.87 3.07 -20.75
C GLY A 22 -9.00 2.20 -21.30
N LYS A 23 -8.92 1.89 -22.60
CA LYS A 23 -9.89 1.00 -23.25
C LYS A 23 -9.46 -0.46 -23.03
N ARG A 24 -10.42 -1.36 -22.82
CA ARG A 24 -10.12 -2.81 -22.80
C ARG A 24 -9.40 -3.18 -24.10
N GLU A 25 -8.40 -4.05 -23.98
CA GLU A 25 -7.61 -4.57 -25.12
C GLU A 25 -6.79 -3.50 -25.87
N SER A 26 -6.61 -2.32 -25.28
CA SER A 26 -5.73 -1.28 -25.83
C SER A 26 -4.37 -1.27 -25.14
N ALA A 27 -3.33 -0.83 -25.87
CA ALA A 27 -1.98 -0.70 -25.33
C ALA A 27 -1.87 0.30 -24.16
N ASN A 28 -2.85 1.20 -24.00
CA ASN A 28 -2.90 2.14 -22.87
C ASN A 28 -3.77 1.66 -21.71
N MET A 29 -4.25 0.41 -21.71
CA MET A 29 -4.95 -0.19 -20.57
C MET A 29 -4.01 -0.29 -19.37
N ARG A 30 -4.48 0.13 -18.20
CA ARG A 30 -3.77 0.01 -16.92
C ARG A 30 -4.75 -0.40 -15.83
N VAL A 31 -4.31 -1.26 -14.92
CA VAL A 31 -5.09 -1.61 -13.73
C VAL A 31 -4.34 -1.18 -12.48
N TRP A 32 -4.94 -0.30 -11.71
CA TRP A 32 -4.45 0.11 -10.41
C TRP A 32 -5.06 -0.75 -9.33
N ARG A 33 -4.25 -1.19 -8.36
CA ARG A 33 -4.72 -1.91 -7.18
C ARG A 33 -4.10 -1.35 -5.92
N ILE A 34 -4.89 -1.32 -4.86
CA ILE A 34 -4.41 -1.08 -3.49
C ILE A 34 -4.79 -2.31 -2.68
N VAL A 35 -3.79 -3.04 -2.19
CA VAL A 35 -3.96 -4.32 -1.49
C VAL A 35 -3.24 -4.32 -0.16
N GLU A 36 -3.87 -4.87 0.86
CA GLU A 36 -3.28 -5.00 2.20
C GLU A 36 -2.15 -6.02 2.21
N LEU A 37 -1.06 -5.73 2.92
CA LEU A 37 0.03 -6.66 3.18
C LEU A 37 -0.20 -7.33 4.54
N LEU A 38 -0.31 -8.65 4.55
CA LEU A 38 -0.83 -9.47 5.66
C LEU A 38 0.23 -10.35 6.33
N SER A 39 1.48 -10.23 5.92
CA SER A 39 2.58 -10.98 6.52
C SER A 39 3.91 -10.25 6.52
N SER A 40 4.80 -10.63 7.43
CA SER A 40 6.17 -10.09 7.48
C SER A 40 6.92 -10.33 6.18
N LYS A 41 6.69 -11.48 5.52
CA LYS A 41 7.26 -11.80 4.21
C LYS A 41 6.80 -10.84 3.13
N GLU A 42 5.51 -10.51 3.08
CA GLU A 42 4.99 -9.53 2.12
C GLU A 42 5.58 -8.13 2.36
N LEU A 43 5.72 -7.70 3.62
CA LEU A 43 6.41 -6.44 3.93
C LEU A 43 7.89 -6.45 3.52
N GLU A 44 8.59 -7.58 3.71
CA GLU A 44 9.99 -7.74 3.27
C GLU A 44 10.13 -7.68 1.74
N GLU A 45 9.25 -8.36 1.01
CA GLU A 45 9.22 -8.34 -0.45
C GLU A 45 8.88 -6.94 -1.01
N GLU A 46 7.94 -6.25 -0.38
CA GLU A 46 7.57 -4.88 -0.72
C GLU A 46 8.74 -3.92 -0.45
N GLY A 47 9.33 -4.00 0.75
CA GLY A 47 10.47 -3.18 1.15
C GLY A 47 11.71 -3.41 0.28
N ARG A 48 11.95 -4.66 -0.16
CA ARG A 48 13.00 -4.98 -1.14
C ARG A 48 12.70 -4.37 -2.51
N SER A 49 11.46 -4.46 -2.98
CA SER A 49 11.05 -3.93 -4.28
C SER A 49 11.16 -2.40 -4.34
N LEU A 50 10.81 -1.72 -3.24
CA LEU A 50 10.81 -0.26 -3.16
C LEU A 50 12.04 0.31 -2.45
N GLY A 51 12.97 -0.51 -1.96
CA GLY A 51 14.20 -0.05 -1.33
C GLY A 51 13.98 0.78 -0.06
N HIS A 52 13.01 0.41 0.78
CA HIS A 52 12.77 1.05 2.08
C HIS A 52 12.32 0.06 3.16
N CYS A 53 12.35 0.49 4.42
CA CYS A 53 12.27 -0.37 5.60
C CYS A 53 10.85 -0.74 6.04
N VAL A 54 9.89 -0.94 5.14
CA VAL A 54 8.50 -1.24 5.56
C VAL A 54 8.34 -2.56 6.33
N ALA A 55 9.32 -3.47 6.22
CA ALA A 55 9.40 -4.69 7.02
C ALA A 55 9.36 -4.44 8.54
N THR A 56 9.78 -3.26 9.01
CA THR A 56 9.77 -2.94 10.45
C THR A 56 8.37 -2.79 11.04
N TYR A 57 7.33 -2.69 10.20
CA TYR A 57 5.94 -2.55 10.65
C TYR A 57 5.28 -3.87 11.05
N ALA A 58 5.93 -5.02 10.87
CA ALA A 58 5.34 -6.34 11.13
C ALA A 58 4.72 -6.48 12.55
N SER A 59 5.40 -5.96 13.58
CA SER A 59 4.87 -5.99 14.95
C SER A 59 3.64 -5.11 15.14
N SER A 60 3.62 -3.92 14.53
CA SER A 60 2.47 -3.00 14.57
C SER A 60 1.26 -3.57 13.85
N CYS A 61 1.47 -4.21 12.69
CA CYS A 61 0.40 -4.88 11.96
C CYS A 61 -0.14 -6.09 12.71
N GLN A 62 0.74 -6.89 13.32
CA GLN A 62 0.32 -8.03 14.14
C GLN A 62 -0.55 -7.62 15.33
N ARG A 63 -0.26 -6.46 15.92
CA ARG A 63 -1.04 -5.89 17.02
C ARG A 63 -2.27 -5.09 16.56
N HIS A 64 -2.54 -5.06 15.26
CA HIS A 64 -3.64 -4.31 14.65
C HIS A 64 -3.58 -2.79 14.95
N ALA A 65 -2.37 -2.26 15.16
CA ALA A 65 -2.15 -0.83 15.40
C ALA A 65 -2.03 -0.06 14.09
N SER A 66 -1.37 -0.66 13.10
CA SER A 66 -1.27 -0.14 11.73
C SER A 66 -1.72 -1.19 10.73
N SER A 67 -2.17 -0.76 9.56
CA SER A 67 -2.23 -1.62 8.36
C SER A 67 -1.39 -1.00 7.25
N ILE A 68 -0.70 -1.85 6.49
CA ILE A 68 0.19 -1.44 5.40
C ILE A 68 -0.38 -1.96 4.09
N TRP A 69 -0.37 -1.09 3.09
CA TRP A 69 -0.97 -1.34 1.79
C TRP A 69 0.03 -1.11 0.67
N SER A 70 -0.01 -1.94 -0.36
CA SER A 70 0.79 -1.80 -1.57
C SER A 70 -0.07 -1.21 -2.69
N VAL A 71 0.37 -0.07 -3.22
CA VAL A 71 -0.19 0.53 -4.45
C VAL A 71 0.56 -0.06 -5.63
N ARG A 72 -0.19 -0.73 -6.52
CA ARG A 72 0.35 -1.45 -7.67
C ARG A 72 -0.30 -0.96 -8.95
N ARG A 73 0.47 -0.99 -10.03
CA ARG A 73 -0.01 -0.73 -11.39
C ARG A 73 0.38 -1.88 -12.30
N GLU A 74 -0.63 -2.50 -12.89
CA GLU A 74 -0.50 -3.49 -13.94
C GLU A 74 -0.64 -2.83 -15.31
N SER A 75 0.19 -3.29 -16.25
CA SER A 75 0.20 -2.89 -17.65
C SER A 75 0.63 -4.08 -18.51
N ALA A 76 0.68 -3.91 -19.84
CA ALA A 76 1.14 -4.95 -20.76
C ALA A 76 2.55 -5.50 -20.43
N THR A 77 3.39 -4.71 -19.74
CA THR A 77 4.75 -5.11 -19.35
C THR A 77 4.82 -5.76 -17.96
N GLY A 78 3.68 -5.97 -17.30
CA GLY A 78 3.57 -6.60 -15.98
C GLY A 78 3.15 -5.66 -14.86
N VAL A 79 3.32 -6.13 -13.62
CA VAL A 79 2.91 -5.44 -12.39
C VAL A 79 4.09 -4.70 -11.78
N THR A 80 3.89 -3.42 -11.49
CA THR A 80 4.86 -2.56 -10.80
C THR A 80 4.29 -2.15 -9.44
N ARG A 81 5.08 -2.32 -8.37
CA ARG A 81 4.83 -1.72 -7.05
C ARG A 81 5.29 -0.27 -7.07
N LEU A 82 4.47 0.63 -6.57
CA LEU A 82 4.70 2.07 -6.68
C LEU A 82 4.86 2.73 -5.31
N LEU A 83 3.93 2.44 -4.40
CA LEU A 83 3.87 3.05 -3.07
C LEU A 83 3.53 2.01 -2.01
N THR A 84 3.95 2.32 -0.78
CA THR A 84 3.32 1.82 0.44
C THR A 84 2.47 2.91 1.06
N VAL A 85 1.35 2.52 1.66
CA VAL A 85 0.45 3.40 2.42
C VAL A 85 0.26 2.81 3.80
N GLU A 86 0.48 3.60 4.83
CA GLU A 86 0.21 3.23 6.21
C GLU A 86 -1.09 3.87 6.70
N VAL A 87 -1.96 3.05 7.27
CA VAL A 87 -3.17 3.49 7.96
C VAL A 87 -3.03 3.22 9.45
N ASP A 88 -3.24 4.27 10.26
CA ASP A 88 -3.43 4.14 11.71
C ASP A 88 -4.83 3.55 11.96
N MET A 89 -4.89 2.36 12.55
CA MET A 89 -6.14 1.63 12.73
C MET A 89 -7.07 2.25 13.77
N LYS A 90 -6.52 3.00 14.73
CA LYS A 90 -7.31 3.65 15.78
C LYS A 90 -7.97 4.92 15.25
N ARG A 91 -7.23 5.73 14.49
CA ARG A 91 -7.71 6.99 13.91
C ARG A 91 -8.45 6.78 12.58
N LYS A 92 -8.24 5.63 11.93
CA LYS A 92 -8.69 5.36 10.55
C LYS A 92 -8.20 6.44 9.58
N GLU A 93 -6.92 6.77 9.73
CA GLU A 93 -6.25 7.84 9.01
C GLU A 93 -5.04 7.29 8.26
N ILE A 94 -4.83 7.75 7.03
CA ILE A 94 -3.56 7.57 6.33
C ILE A 94 -2.54 8.51 6.97
N VAL A 95 -1.48 7.94 7.52
CA VAL A 95 -0.43 8.68 8.25
C VAL A 95 0.89 8.76 7.49
N GLN A 96 1.08 7.92 6.47
CA GLN A 96 2.29 7.92 5.65
C GLN A 96 2.05 7.28 4.28
N ILE A 97 2.71 7.83 3.25
CA ILE A 97 2.73 7.31 1.89
C ILE A 97 4.18 7.37 1.39
N ARG A 98 4.77 6.26 0.94
CA ARG A 98 6.18 6.23 0.50
C ARG A 98 6.38 5.37 -0.73
N GLY A 99 7.06 5.91 -1.73
CA GLY A 99 7.48 5.16 -2.92
C GLY A 99 8.93 4.68 -2.85
N LEU A 100 9.47 4.36 -4.03
CA LEU A 100 10.86 3.94 -4.21
C LEU A 100 11.84 4.84 -3.43
N ARG A 101 12.65 4.23 -2.56
CA ARG A 101 13.63 4.90 -1.68
C ARG A 101 13.03 6.05 -0.87
N ASN A 102 11.84 5.85 -0.33
CA ASN A 102 11.08 6.83 0.46
C ASN A 102 10.65 8.10 -0.30
N ARG A 103 10.64 8.09 -1.64
CA ARG A 103 10.15 9.25 -2.40
C ARG A 103 8.70 9.56 -2.05
N LEU A 104 8.35 10.83 -2.17
CA LEU A 104 6.97 11.28 -2.09
C LEU A 104 6.15 10.72 -3.27
N PRO A 105 4.84 10.53 -3.10
CA PRO A 105 3.94 10.11 -4.17
C PRO A 105 3.84 11.13 -5.30
N GLU A 106 3.74 10.66 -6.53
CA GLU A 106 3.44 11.49 -7.71
C GLU A 106 1.95 11.85 -7.76
N ALA A 107 1.59 12.89 -8.52
CA ALA A 107 0.22 13.41 -8.55
C ALA A 107 -0.83 12.38 -9.03
N ASN A 108 -0.48 11.54 -10.00
CA ASN A 108 -1.33 10.45 -10.47
C ASN A 108 -1.48 9.35 -9.40
N GLU A 109 -0.41 8.98 -8.71
CA GLU A 109 -0.46 7.98 -7.63
C GLU A 109 -1.28 8.50 -6.45
N MET A 110 -1.11 9.77 -6.10
CA MET A 110 -1.91 10.47 -5.08
C MET A 110 -3.40 10.52 -5.48
N THR A 111 -3.72 10.65 -6.77
CA THR A 111 -5.10 10.57 -7.25
C THR A 111 -5.72 9.20 -6.98
N ILE A 112 -4.94 8.12 -7.13
CA ILE A 112 -5.39 6.76 -6.84
C ILE A 112 -5.61 6.56 -5.34
N VAL A 113 -4.67 7.01 -4.50
CA VAL A 113 -4.80 6.94 -3.04
C VAL A 113 -6.04 7.72 -2.58
N ASN A 114 -6.24 8.95 -3.06
CA ASN A 114 -7.42 9.75 -2.72
C ASN A 114 -8.75 9.07 -3.08
N ARG A 115 -8.81 8.39 -4.23
CA ARG A 115 -10.01 7.63 -4.63
C ARG A 115 -10.29 6.49 -3.65
N TRP A 116 -9.26 5.76 -3.24
CA TRP A 116 -9.39 4.70 -2.25
C TRP A 116 -9.76 5.23 -0.86
N THR A 117 -9.12 6.31 -0.41
CA THR A 117 -9.45 7.02 0.83
C THR A 117 -10.94 7.37 0.88
N ARG A 118 -11.45 8.02 -0.18
CA ARG A 118 -12.85 8.40 -0.28
C ARG A 118 -13.79 7.19 -0.32
N ALA A 119 -13.44 6.15 -1.07
CA ALA A 119 -14.27 4.94 -1.19
C ALA A 119 -14.45 4.21 0.15
N ASN A 120 -13.47 4.35 1.06
CA ASN A 120 -13.45 3.66 2.35
C ASN A 120 -13.74 4.58 3.55
N GLY A 121 -14.07 5.85 3.32
CA GLY A 121 -14.32 6.82 4.38
C GLY A 121 -13.12 7.04 5.31
N LEU A 122 -11.91 6.88 4.79
CA LEU A 122 -10.67 7.17 5.52
C LEU A 122 -10.39 8.68 5.51
N ALA A 123 -9.68 9.16 6.52
CA ALA A 123 -9.10 10.50 6.51
C ALA A 123 -7.61 10.45 6.12
N MET A 124 -7.04 11.60 5.74
CA MET A 124 -5.60 11.77 5.58
C MET A 124 -5.10 12.72 6.66
N ALA A 125 -4.00 12.35 7.31
CA ALA A 125 -3.35 13.23 8.26
C ALA A 125 -2.86 14.51 7.56
N ALA A 126 -2.87 15.64 8.26
CA ALA A 126 -2.49 16.95 7.70
C ALA A 126 -1.03 17.03 7.22
N TRP A 127 -0.18 16.11 7.68
CA TRP A 127 1.25 16.03 7.34
C TRP A 127 1.56 14.88 6.37
N VAL A 128 0.55 14.23 5.79
CA VAL A 128 0.78 13.07 4.93
C VAL A 128 1.56 13.50 3.68
N GLY A 129 2.72 12.87 3.48
CA GLY A 129 3.70 13.20 2.45
C GLY A 129 4.85 12.22 2.43
#